data_AF-A0A3L7SJ51-F1
#
_entry.id   AF-A0A3L7SJ51-F1
#
_cell.length_a   1.000
_cell.length_b   1.000
_cell.length_c   1.000
_cell.angle_alpha   90.00
_cell.angle_beta   90.00
_cell.angle_gamma   90.00
#
_symmetry.space_group_name_H-M   'P 1'
#
loop_
_entity.id
_entity.type
_entity.pdbx_description
1 polymer ?
#
loop_
_entity_poly.entity_id
_entity_poly.type
_entity_poly.pdbx_seq_one_letter_code
_entity_poly.pdbx_strand_id
1 'polypeptide(L)'
;MHSFHPRTRFTRQRIPRRGFLADSAVVVAGAVGAVAGAADLGRARTVSIFHTTDLHGRILPTSSYEGLDDVGGFARAATCIRQWRRESPHSLTVDVG
;
A
#
# COMPACT_ATOMS: atom_id res chain seq x y z
N MET A 1 -54.36 52.20 10.88
CA MET A 1 -53.11 52.10 11.67
C MET A 1 -52.77 50.63 11.88
N HIS A 2 -51.95 49.99 11.04
CA HIS A 2 -51.25 48.75 11.45
C HIS A 2 -49.96 48.64 10.62
N SER A 3 -48.83 48.97 11.24
CA SER A 3 -47.50 48.84 10.66
C SER A 3 -46.96 47.45 10.98
N PHE A 4 -46.78 46.62 9.96
CA PHE A 4 -46.11 45.32 10.06
C PHE A 4 -44.60 45.55 10.10
N HIS A 5 -43.94 45.14 11.18
CA HIS A 5 -42.47 45.14 11.31
C HIS A 5 -41.96 43.69 11.36
N PRO A 6 -41.25 43.19 10.33
CA PRO A 6 -40.60 41.89 10.42
C PRO A 6 -39.29 42.05 11.21
N ARG A 7 -39.24 41.47 12.42
CA ARG A 7 -37.99 41.34 13.18
C ARG A 7 -37.21 40.14 12.66
N THR A 8 -36.34 40.34 11.67
CA THR A 8 -35.31 39.35 11.32
C THR A 8 -34.24 39.33 12.41
N ARG A 9 -34.36 38.41 13.36
CA ARG A 9 -33.27 38.10 14.29
C ARG A 9 -32.22 37.27 13.54
N PHE A 10 -31.11 37.90 13.16
CA PHE A 10 -29.91 37.14 12.80
C PHE A 10 -29.34 36.49 14.06
N THR A 11 -29.59 35.20 14.23
CA THR A 11 -28.92 34.40 15.25
C THR A 11 -27.47 34.17 14.81
N ARG A 12 -26.52 34.75 15.55
CA ARG A 12 -25.08 34.51 15.36
C ARG A 12 -24.79 33.03 15.66
N GLN A 13 -24.65 32.19 14.63
CA GLN A 13 -24.21 30.80 14.81
C GLN A 13 -22.83 30.80 15.49
N ARG A 14 -22.76 30.21 16.68
CA ARG A 14 -21.51 29.99 17.39
C ARG A 14 -20.94 28.65 16.93
N ILE A 15 -19.91 28.66 16.10
CA ILE A 15 -19.18 27.45 15.74
C ILE A 15 -18.40 27.00 16.99
N PRO A 16 -18.65 25.78 17.52
CA PRO A 16 -17.92 25.27 18.67
C PRO A 16 -16.46 25.03 18.27
N ARG A 17 -15.51 25.53 19.08
CA ARG A 17 -14.06 25.43 18.82
C ARG A 17 -13.58 24.01 18.54
N ARG A 18 -14.18 23.02 19.22
CA ARG A 18 -13.86 21.60 19.02
C ARG A 18 -14.28 21.08 17.65
N GLY A 19 -15.43 21.52 17.13
CA GLY A 19 -15.86 21.21 15.77
C GLY A 19 -14.92 21.82 14.75
N PHE A 20 -14.62 23.11 14.90
CA PHE A 20 -13.66 23.80 14.03
C PHE A 20 -12.28 23.12 13.99
N LEU A 21 -11.74 22.72 15.15
CA LEU A 21 -10.44 22.04 15.21
C LEU A 21 -10.48 20.63 14.60
N ALA A 22 -11.54 19.86 14.86
CA ALA A 22 -11.71 18.53 14.28
C ALA A 22 -11.86 18.58 12.76
N ASP A 23 -12.71 19.48 12.25
CA ASP A 23 -12.93 19.66 10.82
C ASP A 23 -11.66 20.16 10.12
N SER A 24 -10.94 21.10 10.74
CA SER A 24 -9.66 21.59 10.23
C SER A 24 -8.60 20.47 10.19
N ALA A 25 -8.55 19.61 11.21
CA ALA A 25 -7.61 18.49 11.24
C ALA A 25 -7.89 17.47 10.12
N VAL A 26 -9.16 17.18 9.82
CA VAL A 26 -9.55 16.29 8.71
C VAL A 26 -9.17 16.90 7.37
N VAL A 27 -9.44 18.19 7.15
CA VAL A 27 -9.09 18.90 5.91
C VAL A 27 -7.57 18.92 5.71
N VAL A 28 -6.80 19.21 6.75
CA VAL A 28 -5.33 19.21 6.70
C VAL A 28 -4.79 17.81 6.42
N ALA A 29 -5.28 16.78 7.12
CA ALA A 29 -4.85 15.40 6.90
C ALA A 29 -5.15 14.92 5.47
N GLY A 30 -6.34 15.24 4.94
CA GLY A 30 -6.72 14.92 3.56
C GLY A 30 -5.85 15.64 2.53
N ALA A 31 -5.56 16.93 2.74
CA ALA A 31 -4.70 17.71 1.86
C ALA A 31 -3.25 17.17 1.85
N VAL A 32 -2.70 16.84 3.02
CA VAL A 32 -1.34 16.27 3.13
C VAL A 32 -1.25 14.90 2.46
N GLY A 33 -2.25 14.03 2.64
CA GLY A 33 -2.31 12.73 1.97
C GLY A 33 -2.39 12.84 0.43
N ALA A 34 -3.19 13.78 -0.08
CA ALA A 34 -3.33 14.00 -1.52
C ALA A 34 -2.03 14.53 -2.17
N VAL A 35 -1.34 15.47 -1.51
CA VAL A 35 -0.06 16.01 -2.00
C VAL A 35 1.03 14.95 -1.98
N ALA A 36 1.11 14.14 -0.91
CA ALA A 36 2.06 13.03 -0.83
C ALA A 36 1.83 11.98 -1.93
N GLY A 37 0.56 11.64 -2.22
CA GLY A 37 0.21 10.74 -3.31
C GLY A 37 0.53 11.31 -4.70
N ALA A 38 0.30 12.60 -4.91
CA ALA A 38 0.58 13.27 -6.17
C ALA A 38 2.09 13.36 -6.49
N ALA A 39 2.93 13.56 -5.47
CA ALA A 39 4.39 13.56 -5.62
C ALA A 39 4.96 12.21 -6.06
N ASP A 40 4.19 11.13 -5.88
CA ASP A 40 4.60 9.77 -6.26
C ASP A 40 4.18 9.39 -7.68
N LEU A 41 3.17 10.07 -8.24
CA LEU A 41 2.72 9.88 -9.60
C LEU A 41 3.79 10.35 -10.59
N GLY A 42 4.21 9.45 -11.50
CA GLY A 42 5.18 9.76 -12.56
C GLY A 42 6.65 9.56 -12.17
N ARG A 43 6.96 9.14 -10.94
CA ARG A 43 8.33 8.73 -10.59
C ARG A 43 8.60 7.33 -11.12
N ALA A 44 9.73 7.16 -11.80
CA ALA A 44 10.23 5.84 -12.17
C ALA A 44 10.50 5.02 -10.90
N ARG A 45 10.05 3.77 -10.90
CA ARG A 45 10.28 2.80 -9.83
C ARG A 45 11.04 1.62 -10.40
N THR A 46 12.09 1.19 -9.70
CA THR A 46 12.72 -0.11 -9.97
C THR A 46 11.78 -1.20 -9.45
N VAL A 47 11.45 -2.15 -10.32
CA VAL A 47 10.64 -3.32 -9.97
C VAL A 47 11.51 -4.57 -10.10
N SER A 48 11.64 -5.33 -9.03
CA SER A 48 12.33 -6.61 -9.03
C SER A 48 11.36 -7.72 -9.45
N ILE A 49 11.71 -8.51 -10.46
CA ILE A 49 10.91 -9.66 -10.89
C ILE A 49 11.62 -10.94 -10.44
N PHE A 50 11.02 -11.67 -9.51
CA PHE A 50 11.46 -12.98 -9.11
C PHE A 50 10.67 -14.03 -9.88
N HIS A 51 11.33 -15.07 -10.38
CA HIS A 51 10.64 -16.11 -11.12
C HIS A 51 11.10 -17.52 -10.74
N THR A 52 10.18 -18.47 -10.86
CA THR A 52 10.44 -19.91 -10.82
C THR A 52 10.11 -20.53 -12.18
N THR A 53 10.79 -21.62 -12.51
CA THR A 53 10.59 -22.39 -13.75
C THR A 53 10.97 -23.85 -13.49
N ASP A 54 10.34 -24.72 -14.26
CA ASP A 54 10.53 -26.17 -14.33
C ASP A 54 10.49 -26.81 -12.94
N LEU A 55 9.54 -26.37 -12.12
CA LEU A 55 9.41 -26.90 -10.76
C LEU A 55 9.10 -28.39 -10.79
N HIS A 56 8.34 -28.86 -11.78
CA HIS A 56 8.00 -30.28 -11.99
C HIS A 56 7.57 -31.02 -10.71
N GLY A 57 6.82 -30.34 -9.82
CA GLY A 57 6.35 -30.91 -8.56
C GLY A 57 7.44 -31.12 -7.48
N ARG A 58 8.65 -30.57 -7.68
CA ARG A 58 9.78 -30.69 -6.76
C ARG A 58 9.65 -29.70 -5.61
N ILE A 59 8.79 -30.04 -4.65
CA ILE A 59 8.50 -29.20 -3.49
C ILE A 59 9.63 -29.26 -2.44
N LEU A 60 10.06 -30.47 -2.09
CA LEU A 60 11.12 -30.71 -1.13
C LEU A 60 12.50 -30.79 -1.82
N PRO A 61 13.61 -30.63 -1.07
CA PRO A 61 14.94 -30.90 -1.58
C PRO A 61 15.07 -32.32 -2.15
N THR A 62 15.96 -32.48 -3.12
CA THR A 62 16.18 -33.70 -3.90
C THR A 62 17.68 -33.91 -4.12
N SER A 63 18.06 -34.96 -4.84
CA SER A 63 19.40 -35.10 -5.41
C SER A 63 19.58 -34.36 -6.75
N SER A 64 20.81 -33.91 -7.00
CA SER A 64 21.28 -33.46 -8.32
C SER A 64 21.56 -34.65 -9.24
N TYR A 65 21.76 -34.38 -10.54
CA TYR A 65 22.18 -35.40 -11.50
C TYR A 65 23.57 -36.00 -11.21
N GLU A 66 24.41 -35.28 -10.46
CA GLU A 66 25.74 -35.72 -10.05
C GLU A 66 25.70 -36.51 -8.72
N GLY A 67 24.50 -36.77 -8.18
CA GLY A 67 24.33 -37.49 -6.92
C GLY A 67 24.52 -36.64 -5.67
N LEU A 68 24.54 -35.31 -5.78
CA LEU A 68 24.55 -34.43 -4.61
C LEU A 68 23.16 -34.38 -3.99
N ASP A 69 23.01 -34.94 -2.80
CA ASP A 69 21.75 -34.94 -2.06
C ASP A 69 21.40 -33.56 -1.46
N ASP A 70 20.13 -33.42 -1.07
CA ASP A 70 19.62 -32.25 -0.34
C ASP A 70 19.86 -30.91 -1.04
N VAL A 71 19.55 -30.85 -2.35
CA VAL A 71 19.62 -29.66 -3.20
C VAL A 71 18.26 -29.30 -3.80
N GLY A 72 18.12 -28.04 -4.23
CA GLY A 72 16.92 -27.57 -4.92
C GLY A 72 15.64 -27.63 -4.06
N GLY A 73 14.50 -27.77 -4.74
CA GLY A 73 13.19 -27.81 -4.10
C GLY A 73 12.57 -26.43 -3.89
N PHE A 74 11.27 -26.33 -4.17
CA PHE A 74 10.52 -25.09 -4.03
C PHE A 74 10.52 -24.55 -2.60
N ALA A 75 10.58 -25.40 -1.57
CA ALA A 75 10.63 -24.96 -0.17
C ALA A 75 11.85 -24.07 0.13
N ARG A 76 13.00 -24.36 -0.48
CA ARG A 76 14.21 -23.54 -0.38
C ARG A 76 14.07 -22.25 -1.16
N ALA A 77 13.63 -22.34 -2.42
CA ALA A 77 13.38 -21.18 -3.26
C ALA A 77 12.39 -20.20 -2.60
N ALA A 78 11.30 -20.70 -2.01
CA ALA A 78 10.31 -19.90 -1.29
C ALA A 78 10.92 -19.17 -0.09
N THR A 79 11.94 -19.74 0.57
CA THR A 79 12.65 -19.07 1.66
C THR A 79 13.46 -17.89 1.15
N CYS A 80 14.18 -18.05 0.04
CA CYS A 80 14.88 -16.97 -0.64
C CYS A 80 13.91 -15.89 -1.12
N ILE A 81 12.83 -16.26 -1.80
CA ILE A 81 11.81 -15.33 -2.31
C ILE A 81 11.20 -14.52 -1.16
N ARG A 82 10.90 -15.14 0.00
CA ARG A 82 10.41 -14.40 1.18
C ARG A 82 11.41 -13.38 1.68
N GLN A 83 12.70 -13.71 1.68
CA GLN A 83 13.74 -12.76 2.06
C GLN A 83 13.82 -11.61 1.05
N TRP A 84 13.92 -11.91 -0.25
CA TRP A 84 14.05 -10.90 -1.28
C TRP A 84 12.83 -9.98 -1.38
N ARG A 85 11.61 -10.47 -1.10
CA ARG A 85 10.42 -9.61 -1.01
C ARG A 85 10.47 -8.61 0.15
N ARG A 86 11.18 -8.92 1.24
CA ARG A 86 11.40 -7.95 2.33
C ARG A 86 12.45 -6.90 1.95
N GLU A 87 13.46 -7.30 1.17
CA GLU A 87 14.52 -6.42 0.69
C GLU A 87 14.08 -5.57 -0.52
N SER A 88 13.14 -6.06 -1.32
CA SER A 88 12.59 -5.43 -2.53
C SER A 88 11.07 -5.21 -2.40
N PRO A 89 10.61 -4.09 -1.82
CA PRO A 89 9.18 -3.84 -1.58
C PRO A 89 8.38 -3.69 -2.88
N HIS A 90 9.02 -3.23 -3.96
CA HIS A 90 8.46 -3.20 -5.31
C HIS A 90 8.90 -4.46 -6.05
N SER A 91 8.25 -5.58 -5.77
CA SER A 91 8.56 -6.85 -6.42
C SER A 91 7.32 -7.59 -6.88
N LEU A 92 7.50 -8.34 -7.96
CA LEU A 92 6.53 -9.30 -8.48
C LEU A 92 7.18 -10.69 -8.46
N THR A 93 6.41 -11.70 -8.09
CA THR A 93 6.83 -13.10 -8.15
C THR A 93 5.95 -13.83 -9.15
N VAL A 94 6.56 -14.49 -10.12
CA VAL A 94 5.86 -15.17 -11.22
C VAL A 94 6.39 -16.59 -11.36
N ASP A 95 5.51 -17.55 -11.61
CA ASP A 95 5.90 -18.91 -11.99
C ASP A 95 5.72 -19.08 -13.51
N VAL A 96 6.72 -19.66 -14.18
CA VAL A 96 6.79 -19.72 -15.64
C VAL A 96 6.56 -21.15 -16.19
N GLY A 97 6.39 -22.14 -15.31
CA GLY A 97 6.08 -23.53 -15.69
C GLY A 97 6.69 -24.55 -14.75
#